data_AF-A0AAD9XED8-F1
#
_entry.id   AF-A0AAD9XED8-F1
#
_cell.length_a   1.000
_cell.length_b   1.000
_cell.length_c   1.000
_cell.angle_alpha   90.00
_cell.angle_beta   90.00
_cell.angle_gamma   90.00
#
_symmetry.space_group_name_H-M   'P 1'
#
loop_
_entity.id
_entity.type
_entity.pdbx_description
1 polymer ?
#
loop_
_entity_poly.entity_id
_entity_poly.type
_entity_poly.pdbx_seq_one_letter_code
_entity_poly.pdbx_strand_id
1 'polypeptide(L)'
;MTTVGCCGLCSTDLVTFVEHVIREQNVLAANDFIELFCELIVAKLSIIAKRRECPADLKEGIASVIFVAPRCSKIPELVAMRDIFEKKYGKDFVSAATDLRPSSGVNRLLIEKLSVRTPTEQIGRNMYVEYKTSTAEAAAESAKNAIAAAQAAVYLARRDSNQFMQPSSFDEIYDLKFLYWTF
;
A
#
# COMPACT_ATOMS: atom_id res chain seq x y z
N MET A 1 26.48 25.69 28.39
CA MET A 1 25.27 26.39 27.94
C MET A 1 25.20 26.31 26.42
N THR A 2 24.55 25.28 25.88
CA THR A 2 24.12 25.22 24.47
C THR A 2 23.04 24.13 24.37
N THR A 3 21.90 24.37 25.00
CA THR A 3 20.66 23.71 24.58
C THR A 3 20.19 24.45 23.34
N VAL A 4 20.51 23.93 22.17
CA VAL A 4 19.90 24.37 20.92
C VAL A 4 18.48 23.83 20.94
N GLY A 5 17.60 24.57 21.62
CA GLY A 5 16.17 24.42 21.54
C GLY A 5 15.71 24.96 20.20
N CYS A 6 15.86 24.16 19.14
CA CYS A 6 15.00 24.26 17.98
C CYS A 6 14.01 23.10 18.09
N CYS A 7 12.78 23.39 18.52
CA CYS A 7 11.62 22.55 18.18
C CYS A 7 11.42 22.63 16.66
N GLY A 8 12.32 22.02 15.90
CA GLY A 8 12.37 22.07 14.46
C GLY A 8 11.36 21.12 13.85
N LEU A 9 10.09 21.50 13.84
CA LEU A 9 9.26 21.21 12.67
C LEU A 9 9.44 22.42 11.76
N CYS A 10 10.54 22.44 11.00
CA CYS A 10 10.67 23.45 9.97
C CYS A 10 9.58 23.14 8.94
N SER A 11 8.78 24.13 8.52
CA SER A 11 7.69 23.92 7.55
C SER A 11 8.14 23.18 6.28
N THR A 12 9.44 23.17 5.98
CA THR A 12 10.09 22.42 4.90
C THR A 12 10.05 20.90 5.08
N ASP A 13 10.16 20.37 6.31
CA ASP A 13 10.17 18.91 6.56
C ASP A 13 8.79 18.30 6.35
N LEU A 14 7.73 19.07 6.66
CA LEU A 14 6.35 18.65 6.44
C LEU A 14 6.01 18.69 4.95
N VAL A 15 6.39 19.75 4.22
CA VAL A 15 6.14 19.87 2.78
C VAL A 15 6.86 18.76 2.01
N THR A 16 8.13 18.50 2.31
CA THR A 16 8.91 17.45 1.65
C THR A 16 8.39 16.05 1.96
N PHE A 17 8.00 15.78 3.21
CA PHE A 17 7.38 14.51 3.60
C PHE A 17 6.03 14.30 2.89
N VAL A 18 5.18 15.32 2.90
CA VAL A 18 3.85 15.26 2.27
C VAL A 18 3.99 15.06 0.76
N GLU A 19 4.89 15.79 0.09
CA GLU A 19 5.21 15.57 -1.33
C GLU A 19 5.71 14.15 -1.60
N HIS A 20 6.58 13.61 -0.74
CA HIS A 20 7.07 12.24 -0.86
C HIS A 20 5.93 11.23 -0.67
N VAL A 21 5.13 11.35 0.38
CA VAL A 21 4.02 10.44 0.68
C VAL A 21 2.92 10.49 -0.37
N ILE A 22 2.57 11.68 -0.91
CA ILE A 22 1.62 11.77 -2.03
C ILE A 22 2.18 11.08 -3.26
N ARG A 23 3.47 11.29 -3.59
CA ARG A 23 4.10 10.60 -4.72
C ARG A 23 4.06 9.09 -4.52
N GLU A 24 4.31 8.62 -3.31
CA GLU A 24 4.24 7.19 -3.00
C GLU A 24 2.82 6.63 -3.03
N GLN A 25 1.84 7.32 -2.48
CA GLN A 25 0.43 6.91 -2.54
C GLN A 25 -0.11 6.94 -3.97
N ASN A 26 0.27 7.93 -4.78
CA ASN A 26 -0.14 7.99 -6.18
C ASN A 26 0.47 6.84 -6.99
N VAL A 27 1.71 6.46 -6.71
CA VAL A 27 2.35 5.28 -7.32
C VAL A 27 1.65 3.99 -6.86
N LEU A 28 1.33 3.85 -5.56
CA LEU A 28 0.60 2.69 -5.06
C LEU A 28 -0.79 2.55 -5.68
N ALA A 29 -1.56 3.65 -5.74
CA ALA A 29 -2.88 3.65 -6.37
C ALA A 29 -2.82 3.35 -7.88
N ALA A 30 -1.71 3.67 -8.54
CA ALA A 30 -1.50 3.33 -9.94
C ALA A 30 -1.02 1.88 -10.14
N ASN A 31 -0.38 1.26 -9.16
CA ASN A 31 0.12 -0.11 -9.26
C ASN A 31 -1.01 -1.12 -9.50
N ASP A 32 -2.17 -0.96 -8.84
CA ASP A 32 -3.33 -1.83 -9.06
C ASP A 32 -3.79 -1.80 -10.53
N PHE A 33 -3.79 -0.61 -11.15
CA PHE A 33 -4.10 -0.47 -12.57
C PHE A 33 -2.99 -1.03 -13.46
N ILE A 34 -1.72 -0.80 -13.10
CA ILE A 34 -0.57 -1.34 -13.84
C ILE A 34 -0.64 -2.87 -13.88
N GLU A 35 -0.89 -3.52 -12.74
CA GLU A 35 -1.00 -4.97 -12.63
C GLU A 35 -2.09 -5.50 -13.56
N LEU A 36 -3.30 -4.95 -13.45
CA LEU A 36 -4.43 -5.33 -14.30
C LEU A 36 -4.13 -5.17 -15.80
N PHE A 37 -3.50 -4.07 -16.21
CA PHE A 37 -3.17 -3.84 -17.62
C PHE A 37 -2.01 -4.72 -18.09
N CYS A 38 -1.02 -5.00 -17.25
CA CYS A 38 0.07 -5.93 -17.55
C CYS A 38 -0.47 -7.35 -17.76
N GLU A 39 -1.38 -7.83 -16.91
CA GLU A 39 -2.05 -9.12 -17.09
C GLU A 39 -2.83 -9.18 -18.41
N LEU A 40 -3.58 -8.13 -18.74
CA LEU A 40 -4.30 -8.03 -20.01
C LEU A 40 -3.34 -8.10 -21.22
N ILE A 41 -2.22 -7.38 -21.16
CA ILE A 41 -1.20 -7.36 -22.23
C ILE A 41 -0.59 -8.76 -22.41
N VAL A 42 -0.26 -9.44 -21.31
CA VAL A 42 0.30 -10.80 -21.34
C VAL A 42 -0.72 -11.79 -21.89
N ALA A 43 -1.97 -11.74 -21.42
CA ALA A 43 -3.05 -12.62 -21.89
C ALA A 43 -3.35 -12.45 -23.40
N LYS A 44 -3.10 -11.26 -23.95
CA LYS A 44 -3.38 -10.91 -25.36
C LYS A 44 -2.11 -10.73 -26.20
N LEU A 45 -0.95 -11.17 -25.70
CA LEU A 45 0.36 -10.99 -26.35
C LEU A 45 0.38 -11.56 -27.77
N SER A 46 -0.29 -12.69 -28.01
CA SER A 46 -0.37 -13.34 -29.33
C SER A 46 -1.08 -12.47 -30.38
N ILE A 47 -2.08 -11.70 -29.97
CA ILE A 47 -2.83 -10.77 -30.84
C ILE A 47 -2.00 -9.52 -31.08
N ILE A 48 -1.40 -8.98 -30.02
CA ILE A 48 -0.48 -7.84 -30.07
C ILE A 48 0.66 -8.16 -31.03
N ALA A 49 1.28 -9.33 -30.93
CA ALA A 49 2.39 -9.75 -31.78
C ALA A 49 2.03 -9.77 -33.28
N LYS A 50 0.86 -10.30 -33.63
CA LYS A 50 0.41 -10.48 -35.03
C LYS A 50 -0.09 -9.20 -35.69
N ARG A 51 -0.68 -8.26 -34.94
CA ARG A 51 -1.24 -7.02 -35.48
C ARG A 51 -0.20 -5.90 -35.50
N ARG A 52 -0.16 -5.15 -36.59
CA ARG A 52 0.70 -3.94 -36.72
C ARG A 52 0.10 -2.73 -36.01
N GLU A 53 -1.22 -2.62 -36.00
CA GLU A 53 -1.94 -1.54 -35.32
C GLU A 53 -2.49 -2.00 -33.97
N CYS A 54 -2.61 -1.06 -33.03
CA CYS A 54 -3.15 -1.35 -31.71
C CYS A 54 -4.68 -1.52 -31.80
N PRO A 55 -5.23 -2.70 -31.46
CA PRO A 55 -6.68 -2.91 -31.47
C PRO A 55 -7.33 -2.02 -30.39
N ALA A 56 -8.55 -1.55 -30.66
CA ALA A 56 -9.27 -0.63 -29.77
C ALA A 56 -9.43 -1.20 -28.35
N ASP A 57 -9.72 -2.50 -28.23
CA ASP A 57 -9.91 -3.18 -26.95
C ASP A 57 -8.65 -3.21 -26.06
N LEU A 58 -7.45 -3.12 -26.65
CA LEU A 58 -6.17 -3.12 -25.92
C LEU A 58 -5.53 -1.73 -25.85
N LYS A 59 -6.05 -0.79 -26.65
CA LYS A 59 -5.51 0.56 -26.73
C LYS A 59 -5.54 1.24 -25.37
N GLU A 60 -6.62 1.04 -24.60
CA GLU A 60 -6.73 1.62 -23.27
C GLU A 60 -5.64 1.10 -22.32
N GLY A 61 -5.42 -0.20 -22.24
CA GLY A 61 -4.39 -0.76 -21.37
C GLY A 61 -2.98 -0.37 -21.78
N ILE A 62 -2.66 -0.45 -23.07
CA ILE A 62 -1.33 -0.13 -23.58
C ILE A 62 -1.03 1.38 -23.43
N ALA A 63 -1.98 2.26 -23.79
CA ALA A 63 -1.82 3.70 -23.62
C ALA A 63 -1.71 4.09 -22.15
N SER A 64 -2.47 3.42 -21.27
CA SER A 64 -2.40 3.61 -19.82
C SER A 64 -1.02 3.23 -19.26
N VAL A 65 -0.48 2.07 -19.61
CA VAL A 65 0.88 1.67 -19.19
C VAL A 65 1.94 2.66 -19.67
N ILE A 66 1.85 3.12 -20.93
CA ILE A 66 2.75 4.15 -21.49
C ILE A 66 2.66 5.46 -20.69
N PHE A 67 1.45 5.89 -20.35
CA PHE A 67 1.23 7.11 -19.59
C PHE A 67 1.85 7.03 -18.18
N VAL A 68 1.81 5.86 -17.53
CA VAL A 68 2.36 5.69 -16.17
C VAL A 68 3.86 5.44 -16.17
N ALA A 69 4.43 4.84 -17.21
CA ALA A 69 5.85 4.52 -17.32
C ALA A 69 6.81 5.66 -16.92
N PRO A 70 6.68 6.92 -17.42
CA PRO A 70 7.57 8.01 -17.01
C PRO A 70 7.29 8.54 -15.59
N ARG A 71 6.13 8.23 -15.00
CA ARG A 71 5.69 8.71 -13.68
C ARG A 71 6.11 7.78 -12.55
N CYS A 72 6.34 6.50 -12.85
CA CYS A 72 6.77 5.49 -11.89
C CYS A 72 8.28 5.22 -12.01
N SER A 73 9.10 5.96 -11.26
CA SER A 73 10.56 5.75 -11.23
C SER A 73 10.99 4.46 -10.51
N LYS A 74 10.10 3.84 -9.72
CA LYS A 74 10.39 2.62 -8.95
C LYS A 74 10.38 1.34 -9.80
N ILE A 75 9.79 1.37 -11.00
CA ILE A 75 9.62 0.20 -11.88
C ILE A 75 10.19 0.53 -13.27
N PRO A 76 11.52 0.43 -13.47
CA PRO A 76 12.15 0.72 -14.75
C PRO A 76 11.68 -0.20 -15.90
N GLU A 77 11.09 -1.35 -15.58
CA GLU A 77 10.53 -2.30 -16.55
C GLU A 77 9.37 -1.69 -17.35
N LEU A 78 8.60 -0.78 -16.76
CA LEU A 78 7.52 -0.08 -17.48
C LEU A 78 8.07 0.85 -18.56
N VAL A 79 9.24 1.45 -18.31
CA VAL A 79 9.95 2.27 -19.29
C VAL A 79 10.42 1.40 -20.46
N ALA A 80 10.94 0.20 -20.18
CA ALA A 80 11.30 -0.75 -21.22
C ALA A 80 10.08 -1.21 -22.05
N MET A 81 8.92 -1.47 -21.41
CA MET A 81 7.68 -1.78 -22.12
C MET A 81 7.22 -0.64 -23.04
N ARG A 82 7.29 0.61 -22.57
CA ARG A 82 7.01 1.80 -23.39
C ARG A 82 7.90 1.80 -24.63
N ASP A 83 9.20 1.58 -24.49
CA ASP A 83 10.14 1.61 -25.61
C ASP A 83 9.88 0.47 -26.62
N ILE A 84 9.41 -0.69 -26.16
CA ILE A 84 8.95 -1.78 -27.03
C ILE A 84 7.71 -1.36 -27.81
N PHE A 85 6.73 -0.74 -27.15
CA PHE A 85 5.52 -0.25 -27.83
C PHE A 85 5.81 0.94 -28.76
N GLU A 86 6.79 1.77 -28.45
CA GLU A 86 7.26 2.84 -29.32
C GLU A 86 7.81 2.28 -30.63
N LYS A 87 8.65 1.24 -30.56
CA LYS A 87 9.19 0.57 -31.76
C LYS A 87 8.10 -0.11 -32.58
N LYS A 88 7.02 -0.56 -31.95
CA LYS A 88 5.94 -1.31 -32.59
C LYS A 88 4.86 -0.42 -33.22
N TYR A 89 4.41 0.60 -32.50
CA TYR A 89 3.28 1.47 -32.88
C TYR A 89 3.70 2.90 -33.26
N GLY A 90 4.97 3.25 -33.03
CA GLY A 90 5.52 4.55 -33.37
C GLY A 90 5.51 5.57 -32.23
N LYS A 91 6.34 6.60 -32.38
CA LYS A 91 6.48 7.71 -31.43
C LYS A 91 5.21 8.55 -31.30
N ASP A 92 4.43 8.67 -32.37
CA ASP A 92 3.17 9.43 -32.34
C ASP A 92 2.15 8.79 -31.39
N PHE A 93 2.14 7.46 -31.29
CA PHE A 93 1.28 6.74 -30.36
C PHE A 93 1.70 6.98 -28.90
N VAL A 94 3.00 6.86 -28.62
CA VAL A 94 3.55 7.06 -27.27
C VAL A 94 3.40 8.50 -26.81
N SER A 95 3.68 9.47 -27.68
CA SER A 95 3.48 10.90 -27.37
C SER A 95 2.01 11.24 -27.17
N ALA A 96 1.11 10.72 -28.00
CA ALA A 96 -0.33 10.91 -27.81
C ALA A 96 -0.82 10.38 -26.44
N ALA A 97 -0.35 9.21 -26.02
CA ALA A 97 -0.65 8.64 -24.71
C ALA A 97 -0.03 9.45 -23.55
N THR A 98 1.22 9.89 -23.71
CA THR A 98 1.94 10.67 -22.69
C THR A 98 1.32 12.04 -22.45
N ASP A 99 0.95 12.72 -23.55
CA ASP A 99 0.38 14.08 -23.56
C ASP A 99 -1.13 14.12 -23.34
N LEU A 100 -1.77 12.96 -23.11
CA LEU A 100 -3.23 12.84 -22.95
C LEU A 100 -4.01 13.49 -24.09
N ARG A 101 -3.57 13.31 -25.34
CA ARG A 101 -4.32 13.81 -26.52
C ARG A 101 -5.74 13.24 -26.52
N PRO A 102 -6.73 13.92 -27.14
CA PRO A 102 -8.12 13.45 -27.19
C PRO A 102 -8.28 12.04 -27.78
N SER A 103 -7.35 11.60 -28.63
CA SER A 103 -7.31 10.27 -29.25
C SER A 103 -6.41 9.25 -28.53
N SER A 104 -5.86 9.60 -27.36
CA SER A 104 -4.90 8.78 -26.59
C SER A 104 -5.49 7.46 -26.10
N GLY A 105 -6.75 7.47 -25.69
CA GLY A 105 -7.44 6.29 -25.16
C GLY A 105 -6.99 5.88 -23.77
N VAL A 106 -6.27 6.73 -23.02
CA VAL A 106 -5.83 6.45 -21.65
C VAL A 106 -7.02 6.35 -20.70
N ASN A 107 -6.97 5.42 -19.74
CA ASN A 107 -8.03 5.23 -18.76
C ASN A 107 -8.24 6.49 -17.91
N ARG A 108 -9.49 6.97 -17.85
CA ARG A 108 -9.85 8.22 -17.16
C ARG A 108 -9.65 8.15 -15.64
N LEU A 109 -9.95 7.01 -15.03
CA LEU A 109 -9.78 6.82 -13.58
C LEU A 109 -8.30 6.86 -13.22
N LEU A 110 -7.45 6.25 -14.04
CA LEU A 110 -5.99 6.30 -13.88
C LEU A 110 -5.45 7.73 -13.95
N ILE A 111 -5.92 8.53 -14.92
CA ILE A 111 -5.57 9.95 -15.02
C ILE A 111 -5.98 10.69 -13.75
N GLU A 112 -7.20 10.47 -13.27
CA GLU A 112 -7.70 11.14 -12.06
C GLU A 112 -6.89 10.76 -10.81
N LYS A 113 -6.52 9.48 -10.67
CA LYS A 113 -5.72 8.97 -9.55
C LYS A 113 -4.28 9.47 -9.55
N LEU A 114 -3.70 9.66 -10.75
CA LEU A 114 -2.33 10.19 -10.91
C LEU A 114 -2.27 11.70 -11.04
N SER A 115 -3.41 12.37 -11.22
CA SER A 115 -3.49 13.82 -11.18
C SER A 115 -3.24 14.25 -9.73
N VAL A 116 -2.04 14.78 -9.49
CA VAL A 116 -1.63 15.26 -8.16
C VAL A 116 -2.61 16.35 -7.74
N ARG A 117 -3.61 16.00 -6.93
CA ARG A 117 -4.29 16.98 -6.09
C ARG A 117 -3.28 17.34 -5.01
N THR A 118 -2.77 18.56 -5.02
CA THR A 118 -2.02 19.11 -3.90
C THR A 118 -2.92 18.96 -2.66
N PRO A 119 -2.58 18.10 -1.69
CA PRO A 119 -3.38 18.00 -0.48
C PRO A 119 -3.29 19.34 0.21
N THR A 120 -4.43 19.79 0.71
CA THR A 120 -4.49 20.96 1.58
C THR A 120 -3.61 20.73 2.80
N GLU A 121 -3.05 21.79 3.39
CA GLU A 121 -2.12 21.70 4.53
C GLU A 121 -2.65 20.82 5.67
N GLN A 122 -3.97 20.79 5.85
CA GLN A 122 -4.65 19.98 6.86
C GLN A 122 -4.51 18.47 6.59
N ILE A 123 -4.64 18.04 5.34
CA ILE A 123 -4.49 16.63 4.94
C ILE A 123 -3.03 16.20 5.08
N GLY A 124 -2.10 17.07 4.68
CA GLY A 124 -0.65 16.81 4.85
C GLY A 124 -0.25 16.65 6.32
N ARG A 125 -0.81 17.49 7.20
CA ARG A 125 -0.61 17.38 8.65
C ARG A 125 -1.17 16.08 9.21
N ASN A 126 -2.39 15.69 8.83
CA ASN A 126 -3.00 14.44 9.27
C ASN A 126 -2.19 13.21 8.82
N MET A 127 -1.75 13.17 7.55
CA MET A 127 -0.89 12.09 7.05
C MET A 127 0.44 11.97 7.82
N TYR A 128 1.08 13.10 8.15
CA TYR A 128 2.31 13.09 8.94
C TYR A 128 2.09 12.63 10.39
N VAL A 129 0.95 12.99 10.98
CA VAL A 129 0.57 12.54 12.32
C VAL A 129 0.29 11.04 12.32
N GLU A 130 -0.52 10.53 11.38
CA GLU A 130 -0.82 9.10 11.23
C GLU A 130 0.45 8.26 11.03
N TYR A 131 1.36 8.73 10.18
CA TYR A 131 2.65 8.08 9.99
C TYR A 131 3.45 7.97 11.30
N LYS A 132 3.53 9.05 12.08
CA LYS A 132 4.20 9.01 13.40
C LYS A 132 3.46 8.12 14.40
N THR A 133 2.13 8.15 14.42
CA THR A 133 1.37 7.31 15.35
C THR A 133 1.54 5.84 15.04
N SER A 134 1.62 5.42 13.77
CA SER A 134 1.91 4.02 13.43
C SER A 134 3.31 3.56 13.87
N THR A 135 4.32 4.44 13.85
CA THR A 135 5.64 4.10 14.41
C THR A 135 5.62 3.98 15.94
N ALA A 136 4.79 4.77 16.62
CA ALA A 136 4.59 4.68 18.06
C ALA A 136 3.75 3.45 18.46
N GLU A 137 2.75 3.08 17.65
CA GLU A 137 1.92 1.90 17.85
C GLU A 137 2.73 0.60 17.67
N ALA A 138 3.62 0.53 16.67
CA ALA A 138 4.52 -0.62 16.50
C ALA A 138 5.42 -0.84 17.74
N ALA A 139 5.89 0.25 18.37
CA ALA A 139 6.65 0.18 19.61
C ALA A 139 5.77 -0.22 20.82
N ALA A 140 4.53 0.28 20.88
CA ALA A 140 3.58 -0.08 21.93
C ALA A 140 3.14 -1.55 21.84
N GLU A 141 2.98 -2.09 20.62
CA GLU A 141 2.59 -3.48 20.41
C GLU A 141 3.70 -4.45 20.80
N SER A 142 4.96 -4.08 20.55
CA SER A 142 6.12 -4.83 21.05
C SER A 142 6.13 -4.91 22.59
N ALA A 143 5.80 -3.80 23.27
CA ALA A 143 5.72 -3.79 24.73
C ALA A 143 4.59 -4.70 25.27
N LYS A 144 3.41 -4.70 24.63
CA LYS A 144 2.31 -5.61 25.01
C LYS A 144 2.68 -7.08 24.85
N ASN A 145 3.35 -7.43 23.75
CA ASN A 145 3.80 -8.80 23.49
C ASN A 145 4.85 -9.27 24.52
N ALA A 146 5.77 -8.39 24.93
CA ALA A 146 6.73 -8.69 25.98
C ALA A 146 6.05 -8.91 27.35
N ILE A 147 5.05 -8.09 27.68
CA ILE A 147 4.26 -8.25 28.92
C ILE A 147 3.47 -9.56 28.90
N ALA A 148 2.81 -9.89 27.77
CA ALA A 148 2.05 -11.13 27.62
C ALA A 148 2.96 -12.37 27.75
N ALA A 149 4.14 -12.34 27.16
CA ALA A 149 5.14 -13.40 27.30
C ALA A 149 5.60 -13.57 28.76
N ALA A 150 5.85 -12.46 29.46
CA ALA A 150 6.21 -12.49 30.87
C ALA A 150 5.07 -13.07 31.74
N GLN A 151 3.82 -12.68 31.49
CA GLN A 151 2.65 -13.22 32.19
C GLN A 151 2.46 -14.73 31.93
N ALA A 152 2.65 -15.18 30.69
CA ALA A 152 2.60 -16.60 30.35
C ALA A 152 3.69 -17.39 31.06
N ALA A 153 4.93 -16.87 31.14
CA ALA A 153 6.02 -17.50 31.86
C ALA A 153 5.73 -17.59 33.38
N VAL A 154 5.18 -16.53 33.97
CA VAL A 154 4.75 -16.53 35.39
C VAL A 154 3.65 -17.56 35.64
N TYR A 155 2.67 -17.66 34.73
CA TYR A 155 1.58 -18.64 34.83
C TYR A 155 2.11 -20.08 34.75
N LEU A 156 3.03 -20.36 33.82
CA LEU A 156 3.64 -21.69 33.68
C LEU A 156 4.54 -22.03 34.87
N ALA A 157 5.34 -21.09 35.37
CA ALA A 157 6.15 -21.30 36.58
C ALA A 157 5.29 -21.57 37.84
N ARG A 158 4.08 -20.99 37.90
CA ARG A 158 3.12 -21.27 38.98
C ARG A 158 2.50 -22.68 38.87
N ARG A 159 2.44 -23.25 37.67
CA ARG A 159 1.90 -24.60 37.41
C ARG A 159 2.86 -25.69 37.90
N ASP A 160 4.17 -25.49 37.76
CA ASP A 160 5.18 -26.46 38.23
C ASP A 160 5.26 -26.55 39.76
N SER A 161 4.65 -25.61 40.49
CA SER A 161 4.55 -25.67 41.96
C SER A 161 3.42 -26.56 42.48
N ASN A 162 2.52 -27.07 41.61
CA ASN A 162 1.34 -27.84 42.03
C ASN A 162 1.36 -29.28 41.50
N GLN A 163 2.21 -30.11 42.08
CA GLN A 163 2.03 -31.56 42.04
C GLN A 163 2.32 -32.20 43.41
N PHE A 164 1.34 -32.22 44.33
CA PHE A 164 0.88 -33.43 45.05
C PHE A 164 -0.35 -33.18 45.95
N MET A 165 -1.56 -33.57 45.50
CA MET A 165 -2.40 -34.59 46.18
C MET A 165 -3.66 -34.92 45.35
N GLN A 166 -3.91 -36.22 45.19
CA GLN A 166 -5.03 -36.87 44.50
C GLN A 166 -6.29 -36.98 45.41
N PRO A 167 -7.46 -37.37 44.88
CA PRO A 167 -8.78 -36.86 45.24
C PRO A 167 -9.50 -37.69 46.31
N SER A 168 -10.45 -37.06 47.01
CA SER A 168 -11.46 -37.77 47.79
C SER A 168 -12.80 -37.04 47.76
N SER A 169 -13.71 -37.59 46.94
CA SER A 169 -15.17 -37.69 47.09
C SER A 169 -16.00 -36.45 47.46
N PHE A 170 -17.00 -36.18 46.60
CA PHE A 170 -18.39 -35.77 46.87
C PHE A 170 -18.56 -34.64 47.92
N ASP A 171 -19.00 -33.44 47.55
CA ASP A 171 -20.30 -33.22 46.93
C ASP A 171 -20.30 -32.20 45.79
N GLU A 172 -21.02 -32.59 44.74
CA GLU A 172 -21.69 -31.70 43.80
C GLU A 172 -22.38 -30.55 44.54
N ILE A 173 -22.31 -29.34 43.99
CA ILE A 173 -23.49 -28.52 43.73
C ILE A 173 -23.00 -27.22 43.05
N TYR A 174 -23.59 -26.97 41.87
CA TYR A 174 -23.49 -25.77 41.01
C TYR A 174 -22.42 -25.78 39.90
N ASP A 175 -22.47 -26.81 39.06
CA ASP A 175 -22.52 -26.59 37.62
C ASP A 175 -23.98 -26.29 37.23
N LEU A 176 -24.29 -25.03 36.93
CA LEU A 176 -25.43 -24.59 36.09
C LEU A 176 -25.44 -23.06 35.97
N LYS A 177 -24.50 -22.54 35.18
CA LYS A 177 -24.72 -21.40 34.27
C LYS A 177 -23.58 -21.24 33.27
N PHE A 178 -23.25 -22.38 32.66
CA PHE A 178 -22.73 -22.48 31.29
C PHE A 178 -23.83 -22.06 30.29
N LEU A 179 -24.38 -20.85 30.42
CA LEU A 179 -25.46 -20.38 29.53
C LEU A 179 -25.68 -18.86 29.59
N TYR A 180 -24.63 -18.06 29.48
CA TYR A 180 -24.72 -16.67 28.96
C TYR A 180 -23.34 -16.28 28.40
N TRP A 181 -22.97 -16.98 27.33
CA TRP A 181 -22.12 -16.43 26.28
C TRP A 181 -23.02 -15.48 25.47
N THR A 182 -22.88 -14.17 25.71
CA THR A 182 -23.49 -13.10 24.92
C THR A 182 -22.36 -12.14 24.59
N PHE A 183 -21.98 -12.09 23.31
CA PHE A 183 -22.42 -11.05 22.37
C PHE A 183 -21.93 -9.67 22.78
#